data_AF-A0A850DJQ2-F1
#
_entry.id   AF-A0A850DJQ2-F1
#
_cell.length_a   1.000
_cell.length_b   1.000
_cell.length_c   1.000
_cell.angle_alpha   90.00
_cell.angle_beta   90.00
_cell.angle_gamma   90.00
#
_symmetry.space_group_name_H-M   'P 1'
#
loop_
_entity.id
_entity.type
_entity.pdbx_description
1 polymer ?
#
loop_
_entity_poly.entity_id
_entity_poly.type
_entity_poly.pdbx_seq_one_letter_code
_entity_poly.pdbx_strand_id
1 'polypeptide(L)'
;MRHGEVHNPRGVLYGRLPGFQLSVTGQDQAQKVAASLAEHDIVTVVASPLERAQQTAAPVARLHGLPVRVDEDLIEAGKTFEGL
;
A
#
# COMPACT_ATOMS: atom_id res chain seq x y z
N MET A 1 5.01 -3.41 -6.50
CA MET A 1 4.62 -4.34 -5.42
C MET A 1 3.14 -4.15 -5.11
N ARG A 2 2.43 -5.18 -4.67
CA ARG A 2 1.04 -5.04 -4.19
C ARG A 2 1.04 -4.52 -2.75
N HIS A 3 -0.02 -3.82 -2.34
CA HIS A 3 -0.20 -3.44 -0.93
C HIS A 3 -0.24 -4.69 -0.02
N GLY A 4 0.15 -4.51 1.24
CA GLY A 4 0.03 -5.57 2.25
C GLY A 4 -1.42 -5.93 2.57
N GLU A 5 -1.61 -6.97 3.37
CA GLU A 5 -2.94 -7.38 3.82
C GLU A 5 -3.71 -6.22 4.47
N VAL A 6 -5.00 -6.08 4.10
CA VAL A 6 -5.89 -5.04 4.60
C VAL A 6 -6.75 -5.60 5.72
N HIS A 7 -6.96 -4.81 6.78
CA HIS A 7 -7.90 -5.17 7.82
C HIS A 7 -9.35 -5.11 7.28
N ASN A 8 -9.91 -6.29 7.00
CA ASN A 8 -11.25 -6.42 6.43
C ASN A 8 -12.04 -7.56 7.10
N PRO A 9 -12.42 -7.43 8.38
CA PRO A 9 -13.06 -8.51 9.14
C PRO A 9 -14.45 -8.89 8.61
N ARG A 10 -15.10 -7.98 7.87
CA ARG A 10 -16.42 -8.20 7.27
C ARG A 10 -16.36 -8.76 5.84
N GLY A 11 -15.16 -8.97 5.29
CA GLY A 11 -14.99 -9.54 3.95
C GLY A 11 -15.51 -8.64 2.81
N VAL A 12 -15.62 -7.32 3.05
CA VAL A 12 -16.17 -6.36 2.08
C VAL A 12 -15.29 -6.29 0.85
N LEU A 13 -15.87 -6.30 -0.34
CA LEU A 13 -15.13 -5.98 -1.56
C LEU A 13 -14.90 -4.45 -1.61
N TYR A 14 -13.77 -4.00 -1.09
CA TYR A 14 -13.57 -2.57 -0.84
C TYR A 14 -13.07 -1.75 -2.02
N GLY A 15 -12.49 -2.35 -3.06
CA GLY A 15 -12.06 -1.64 -4.28
C GLY A 15 -11.40 -0.28 -4.00
N ARG A 16 -12.03 0.82 -4.44
CA ARG A 16 -11.52 2.19 -4.27
C ARG A 16 -12.04 2.90 -3.02
N LEU A 17 -12.82 2.23 -2.18
CA LEU A 17 -13.39 2.82 -0.96
C LEU A 17 -12.29 3.29 0.02
N PRO A 18 -12.46 4.46 0.64
CA PRO A 18 -11.56 4.96 1.68
C PRO A 18 -11.73 4.19 3.00
N GLY A 19 -10.81 4.39 3.95
CA GLY A 19 -10.89 3.79 5.29
C GLY A 19 -10.44 2.33 5.39
N PHE A 20 -9.94 1.75 4.30
CA PHE A 20 -9.35 0.41 4.29
C PHE A 20 -7.82 0.47 4.44
N GLN A 21 -7.38 0.27 5.67
CA GLN A 21 -5.98 0.31 6.10
C GLN A 21 -5.37 -1.09 6.21
N LEU A 22 -4.05 -1.16 6.26
CA LEU A 22 -3.34 -2.41 6.52
C LEU A 22 -3.73 -3.03 7.85
N SER A 23 -3.85 -4.34 7.87
CA SER A 23 -3.91 -5.11 9.12
C SER A 23 -2.55 -5.09 9.83
N VAL A 24 -2.49 -5.59 11.06
CA VAL A 24 -1.20 -5.80 11.76
C VAL A 24 -0.28 -6.68 10.92
N THR A 25 -0.82 -7.74 10.32
CA THR A 25 -0.08 -8.59 9.37
C THR A 25 0.38 -7.81 8.15
N GLY A 26 -0.47 -6.96 7.57
CA GLY A 26 -0.10 -6.12 6.42
C GLY A 26 1.01 -5.12 6.73
N GLN A 27 1.01 -4.55 7.94
CA GLN A 27 2.08 -3.67 8.41
C GLN A 27 3.41 -4.44 8.53
N ASP A 28 3.40 -5.64 9.12
CA ASP A 28 4.59 -6.51 9.19
C ASP A 28 5.10 -6.91 7.79
N GLN A 29 4.20 -7.23 6.86
CA GLN A 29 4.57 -7.46 5.46
C GLN A 29 5.27 -6.26 4.82
N ALA A 30 4.74 -5.04 5.04
CA ALA A 30 5.34 -3.82 4.51
C ALA A 30 6.75 -3.58 5.09
N GLN A 31 6.96 -3.84 6.38
CA GLN A 31 8.29 -3.75 7.01
C GLN A 31 9.26 -4.78 6.43
N LYS A 32 8.83 -6.03 6.24
CA LYS A 32 9.66 -7.10 5.67
C LYS A 32 10.11 -6.78 4.25
N VAL A 33 9.21 -6.24 3.42
CA VAL A 33 9.57 -5.82 2.06
C VAL A 33 10.55 -4.65 2.09
N ALA A 34 10.34 -3.65 2.97
CA ALA A 34 11.31 -2.57 3.12
C ALA A 34 12.70 -3.11 3.51
N ALA A 35 12.76 -4.00 4.50
CA ALA A 35 14.02 -4.63 4.91
C ALA A 35 14.70 -5.41 3.77
N SER A 36 13.94 -6.13 2.93
CA SER A 36 14.52 -6.85 1.79
C SER A 36 15.01 -5.93 0.67
N LEU A 37 14.54 -4.67 0.65
CA LEU A 37 14.93 -3.67 -0.32
C LEU A 37 16.05 -2.74 0.17
N ALA A 38 16.47 -2.85 1.43
CA ALA A 38 17.42 -1.92 2.08
C ALA A 38 18.68 -1.60 1.27
N GLU A 39 19.31 -2.62 0.68
CA GLU A 39 20.58 -2.50 -0.04
C GLU A 39 20.40 -2.17 -1.54
N HIS A 40 19.16 -2.00 -2.02
CA HIS A 40 18.91 -1.66 -3.41
C HIS A 40 19.01 -0.15 -3.63
N ASP A 41 19.52 0.24 -4.80
CA ASP A 41 19.56 1.64 -5.23
C ASP A 41 18.17 2.11 -5.72
N ILE A 42 17.25 2.25 -4.77
CA ILE A 42 15.91 2.78 -5.03
C ILE A 42 16.00 4.30 -5.07
N VAL A 43 15.73 4.86 -6.25
CA VAL A 43 15.75 6.32 -6.49
C VAL A 43 14.37 6.96 -6.47
N THR A 44 13.29 6.17 -6.49
CA THR A 44 11.91 6.70 -6.52
C THR A 44 10.93 5.70 -5.90
N VAL A 45 9.99 6.21 -5.10
CA VAL A 45 8.84 5.46 -4.58
C VAL A 45 7.55 6.14 -5.04
N VAL A 46 6.69 5.39 -5.73
CA VAL A 46 5.38 5.86 -6.22
C VAL A 46 4.29 4.92 -5.73
N ALA A 47 3.16 5.46 -5.30
CA ALA A 47 2.00 4.69 -4.87
C ALA A 47 0.69 5.40 -5.26
N SER A 48 -0.39 4.62 -5.36
CA SER A 48 -1.73 5.17 -5.57
C SER A 48 -2.20 5.98 -4.35
N PRO A 49 -3.19 6.88 -4.48
CA PRO A 49 -3.67 7.69 -3.35
C PRO A 49 -4.32 6.88 -2.21
N LEU A 50 -4.53 5.58 -2.40
CA LEU A 50 -5.23 4.72 -1.45
C LEU A 50 -4.41 4.48 -0.17
N GLU A 51 -5.04 4.61 1.00
CA GLU A 51 -4.40 4.51 2.32
C GLU A 51 -3.51 3.28 2.48
N ARG A 52 -4.00 2.10 2.13
CA ARG A 52 -3.24 0.83 2.19
C ARG A 52 -1.98 0.83 1.30
N ALA A 53 -2.03 1.48 0.13
CA ALA A 53 -0.88 1.58 -0.76
C ALA A 53 0.16 2.53 -0.16
N GLN A 54 -0.29 3.67 0.37
CA GLN A 54 0.55 4.63 1.09
C GLN A 54 1.22 3.99 2.31
N GLN A 55 0.46 3.27 3.14
CA GLN A 55 0.99 2.55 4.32
C GLN A 55 1.99 1.46 3.95
N THR A 56 1.83 0.82 2.79
CA THR A 56 2.77 -0.19 2.31
C THR A 56 4.06 0.44 1.77
N ALA A 57 3.96 1.58 1.08
CA ALA A 57 5.10 2.27 0.49
C ALA A 57 5.94 3.04 1.52
N ALA A 58 5.32 3.52 2.60
CA ALA A 58 5.97 4.39 3.58
C ALA A 58 7.24 3.79 4.24
N PRO A 59 7.30 2.51 4.64
CA PRO A 59 8.51 1.93 5.19
C PRO A 59 9.68 1.90 4.19
N VAL A 60 9.41 1.58 2.93
CA VAL A 60 10.42 1.60 1.84
C VAL A 60 10.93 3.03 1.66
N ALA A 61 10.03 4.00 1.48
CA ALA A 61 10.39 5.39 1.27
C ALA A 61 11.23 5.96 2.43
N ARG A 62 10.84 5.66 3.67
CA ARG A 62 11.59 6.07 4.86
C ARG A 62 13.00 5.49 4.89
N LEU A 63 13.14 4.21 4.57
CA LEU A 63 14.43 3.51 4.59
C LEU A 63 15.42 4.11 3.58
N HIS A 64 14.93 4.51 2.41
CA HIS A 64 15.76 5.11 1.35
C HIS A 64 15.84 6.65 1.43
N GLY A 65 15.24 7.28 2.45
CA GLY A 65 15.23 8.75 2.58
C GLY A 65 14.46 9.48 1.47
N LEU A 66 13.47 8.82 0.87
CA LEU A 66 12.68 9.34 -0.25
C LEU A 66 11.26 9.73 0.19
N PRO A 67 10.61 10.66 -0.52
CA PRO A 67 9.17 10.85 -0.40
C PRO A 67 8.41 9.74 -1.14
N VAL A 68 7.17 9.48 -0.71
CA VAL A 68 6.21 8.72 -1.52
C VAL A 68 5.53 9.69 -2.49
N ARG A 69 5.70 9.47 -3.79
CA ARG A 69 4.97 10.21 -4.82
C ARG A 69 3.61 9.56 -5.03
N VAL A 70 2.56 10.38 -5.15
CA VAL A 70 1.21 9.91 -5.47
C VAL A 70 1.04 9.90 -6.98
N ASP A 71 0.47 8.80 -7.49
CA ASP A 71 0.04 8.67 -8.88
C ASP A 71 -1.38 8.09 -8.92
N GLU A 72 -2.33 8.88 -9.42
CA GLU A 72 -3.75 8.52 -9.52
C GLU A 72 -3.99 7.35 -10.49
N ASP A 73 -3.11 7.16 -11.48
CA ASP A 73 -3.24 6.11 -12.49
C ASP A 73 -2.88 4.72 -11.93
N LEU A 74 -2.27 4.66 -10.74
CA LEU A 74 -1.96 3.41 -10.02
C LEU A 74 -3.12 2.89 -9.15
N ILE A 75 -4.29 3.53 -9.18
CA ILE A 75 -5.44 3.11 -8.40
C ILE A 75 -5.98 1.74 -8.86
N GLU A 76 -6.57 0.97 -7.93
CA GLU A 76 -7.16 -0.34 -8.26
C GLU A 76 -8.20 -0.25 -9.39
N ALA A 77 -8.37 -1.35 -10.14
CA ALA A 77 -9.43 -1.44 -11.15
C ALA A 77 -10.80 -1.30 -10.49
N GLY A 78 -11.63 -0.38 -11.00
CA GLY A 78 -12.98 -0.16 -10.46
C GLY A 78 -13.86 -1.40 -10.65
N LYS A 79 -14.73 -1.69 -9.67
CA LYS A 79 -15.70 -2.79 -9.75
C LYS A 79 -17.09 -2.32 -9.33
N THR A 80 -18.13 -2.75 -10.06
CA THR A 80 -19.54 -2.42 -9.77
C THR A 80 -20.05 -3.00 -8.45
N PHE A 81 -19.34 -3.97 -7.89
CA PHE A 81 -19.71 -4.70 -6.67
C PHE A 81 -19.06 -4.14 -5.40
N GLU A 82 -18.42 -2.97 -5.47
CA GLU A 82 -17.78 -2.34 -4.32
C GLU A 82 -18.78 -2.07 -3.19
N GLY A 83 -18.39 -2.43 -1.96
CA GLY A 83 -19.22 -2.25 -0.76
C GLY A 83 -20.19 -3.40 -0.42
N LEU A 84 -20.21 -4.47 -1.23
CA LEU A 84 -20.86 -5.73 -0.90
C LEU A 84 -20.02 -6.59 0.06
#